data_AF-A0A132B2G8-F1
#
_entry.id   AF-A0A132B2G8-F1
#
_cell.length_a   1.000
_cell.length_b   1.000
_cell.length_c   1.000
_cell.angle_alpha   90.00
_cell.angle_beta   90.00
_cell.angle_gamma   90.00
#
_symmetry.space_group_name_H-M   'P 1'
#
loop_
_entity.id
_entity.type
_entity.pdbx_description
1 polymer ?
#
loop_
_entity_poly.entity_id
_entity_poly.type
_entity_poly.pdbx_seq_one_letter_code
_entity_poly.pdbx_strand_id
1 'polypeptide(L)'
;MLEVYLDPCTVNSRKVLAGLDLLGTQYHFNYVDYFAGAHKSEDYKKLNPHCTVPCATDDHCTITESNAILQYAADLGADDRHYPKNLKKRADVNRWLLWEGSVWFQSCYVYLVEYVVKPLLKTDPDESIIEEQAPRWNQLASILDAQLAKTKWLTGDEVTIADLAVASPMHLHAAQRLPLDKYPNLKRWLVDGIEKLPCWQKTQGAVDKALLPDRATTNGSHEANSQVHATFKYTKNVEKLTELYFYECDAAKDIHEPGDDPHQVAVTDGWHRVKSFSTDTHGFSVHDFKTRYDKWQNDESVRGSFYPEVVEFLRKSTGAKRVLVFDHTIRSKTNEAKKLTQETNTSQRAPVMLVHCDYTSESGPVRVRQLLKDEAEDLLSRRVAFFNVWKPINRVVEERPLAMCDVTSAPQDDFFKLHLRYRDRNGENYVMRYSAQHKWWYFPKMTPDQAIVLKTYESETDGRARFVGHTAFEDPTSLPDAPMRESIEIRTIAFF
;
A
#
# COMPACT_ATOMS: atom_id res chain seq x y z
N MET A 1 4.41 14.25 -30.63
CA MET A 1 4.59 13.73 -29.26
C MET A 1 4.09 12.32 -29.30
N LEU A 2 4.88 11.35 -28.84
CA LEU A 2 4.57 9.94 -29.07
C LEU A 2 3.27 9.55 -28.35
N GLU A 3 2.30 9.02 -29.09
CA GLU A 3 1.08 8.43 -28.53
C GLU A 3 1.32 6.93 -28.36
N VAL A 4 1.15 6.39 -27.16
CA VAL A 4 1.46 4.98 -26.86
C VAL A 4 0.21 4.28 -26.35
N TYR A 5 -0.21 3.25 -27.07
CA TYR A 5 -1.41 2.46 -26.83
C TYR A 5 -1.05 1.11 -26.22
N LEU A 6 -1.38 0.90 -24.94
CA LEU A 6 -1.00 -0.32 -24.25
C LEU A 6 -1.83 -0.63 -23.01
N ASP A 7 -1.75 -1.89 -22.58
CA ASP A 7 -2.05 -2.30 -21.21
C ASP A 7 -0.72 -2.45 -20.44
N PRO A 8 -0.49 -1.68 -19.36
CA PRO A 8 0.79 -1.69 -18.64
C PRO A 8 1.20 -3.05 -18.05
N CYS A 9 0.25 -3.97 -17.86
CA CYS A 9 0.56 -5.26 -17.26
C CYS A 9 1.16 -6.29 -18.22
N THR A 10 1.07 -6.08 -19.54
CA THR A 10 1.57 -7.09 -20.50
C THR A 10 3.08 -6.97 -20.69
N VAL A 11 3.72 -8.09 -21.02
CA VAL A 11 5.18 -8.21 -21.13
C VAL A 11 5.80 -7.16 -22.06
N ASN A 12 5.26 -7.04 -23.28
CA ASN A 12 5.77 -6.14 -24.29
C ASN A 12 5.44 -4.67 -23.99
N SER A 13 4.35 -4.40 -23.28
CA SER A 13 4.02 -3.06 -22.83
C SER A 13 4.95 -2.59 -21.72
N ARG A 14 5.23 -3.46 -20.73
CA ARG A 14 6.22 -3.22 -19.69
C ARG A 14 7.58 -2.89 -20.27
N LYS A 15 8.02 -3.68 -21.27
CA LYS A 15 9.26 -3.44 -22.03
C LYS A 15 9.33 -2.01 -22.58
N VAL A 16 8.25 -1.57 -23.25
CA VAL A 16 8.18 -0.22 -23.84
C VAL A 16 8.16 0.86 -22.76
N LEU A 17 7.33 0.73 -21.72
CA LEU A 17 7.26 1.72 -20.64
C LEU A 17 8.61 1.90 -19.92
N ALA A 18 9.29 0.81 -19.57
CA ALA A 18 10.60 0.88 -18.95
C ALA A 18 11.64 1.51 -19.89
N GLY A 19 11.57 1.22 -21.19
CA GLY A 19 12.50 1.80 -22.16
C GLY A 19 12.25 3.28 -22.43
N LEU A 20 10.99 3.72 -22.53
CA LEU A 20 10.66 5.13 -22.68
C LEU A 20 11.12 5.95 -21.47
N ASP A 21 10.96 5.42 -20.25
CA ASP A 21 11.46 6.08 -19.03
C ASP A 21 13.00 6.11 -18.99
N LEU A 22 13.68 5.02 -19.38
CA LEU A 22 15.14 5.00 -19.50
C LEU A 22 15.65 6.06 -20.48
N LEU A 23 14.96 6.25 -21.59
CA LEU A 23 15.32 7.21 -22.64
C LEU A 23 14.89 8.65 -22.33
N GLY A 24 14.07 8.86 -21.29
CA GLY A 24 13.46 10.16 -20.98
C GLY A 24 12.47 10.63 -22.06
N THR A 25 11.91 9.72 -22.86
CA THR A 25 10.99 10.05 -23.95
C THR A 25 9.63 10.49 -23.39
N GLN A 26 9.17 11.67 -23.79
CA GLN A 26 7.82 12.14 -23.46
C GLN A 26 6.78 11.46 -24.35
N TYR A 27 5.71 10.96 -23.75
CA TYR A 27 4.63 10.29 -24.47
C TYR A 27 3.28 10.53 -23.81
N HIS A 28 2.22 10.44 -24.60
CA HIS A 28 0.85 10.35 -24.11
C HIS A 28 0.45 8.88 -23.99
N PHE A 29 -0.13 8.52 -22.85
CA PHE A 29 -0.53 7.16 -22.52
C PHE A 29 -2.00 6.92 -22.88
N ASN A 30 -2.25 5.97 -23.78
CA ASN A 30 -3.58 5.54 -24.17
C ASN A 30 -3.82 4.11 -23.65
N TYR A 31 -4.68 3.98 -22.65
CA TYR A 31 -5.00 2.67 -22.06
C TYR A 31 -5.81 1.80 -23.03
N VAL A 32 -5.37 0.56 -23.24
CA VAL A 32 -6.06 -0.45 -24.03
C VAL A 32 -6.25 -1.69 -23.16
N ASP A 33 -7.46 -1.91 -22.66
CA ASP A 33 -7.75 -3.04 -21.77
C ASP A 33 -7.49 -4.39 -22.46
N TYR A 34 -6.42 -5.07 -22.07
CA TYR A 34 -6.04 -6.34 -22.67
C TYR A 34 -7.02 -7.45 -22.31
N PHE A 35 -7.47 -7.50 -21.05
CA PHE A 35 -8.34 -8.56 -20.54
C PHE A 35 -9.79 -8.43 -21.04
N ALA A 36 -10.28 -7.20 -21.25
CA ALA A 36 -11.56 -6.95 -21.90
C ALA A 36 -11.51 -7.14 -23.42
N GLY A 37 -10.33 -7.39 -24.01
CA GLY A 37 -10.17 -7.62 -25.44
C GLY A 37 -10.24 -6.36 -26.30
N ALA A 38 -10.01 -5.17 -25.72
CA ALA A 38 -10.08 -3.89 -26.44
C ALA A 38 -9.10 -3.82 -27.63
N HIS A 39 -7.96 -4.51 -27.53
CA HIS A 39 -6.97 -4.69 -28.60
C HIS A 39 -7.50 -5.47 -29.83
N LYS A 40 -8.70 -6.07 -29.74
CA LYS A 40 -9.38 -6.76 -30.85
C LYS A 40 -10.53 -5.95 -31.45
N SER A 41 -10.79 -4.75 -30.93
CA SER A 41 -11.84 -3.86 -31.46
C SER A 41 -11.52 -3.42 -32.89
N GLU A 42 -12.55 -3.09 -33.67
CA GLU A 42 -12.36 -2.58 -35.04
C GLU A 42 -11.59 -1.26 -35.06
N ASP A 43 -11.74 -0.42 -34.04
CA ASP A 43 -10.99 0.84 -33.94
C ASP A 43 -9.52 0.60 -33.63
N TYR A 44 -9.19 -0.34 -32.73
CA TYR A 44 -7.80 -0.69 -32.46
C TYR A 44 -7.15 -1.43 -33.64
N LYS A 45 -7.90 -2.25 -34.38
CA LYS A 45 -7.39 -2.92 -35.59
C LYS A 45 -6.93 -1.96 -36.68
N LYS A 46 -7.61 -0.81 -36.82
CA LYS A 46 -7.18 0.26 -37.74
C LYS A 46 -5.81 0.82 -37.35
N LEU A 47 -5.49 0.80 -36.06
CA LEU A 47 -4.21 1.22 -35.52
C LEU A 47 -3.16 0.11 -35.63
N ASN A 48 -3.42 -1.07 -35.07
CA ASN A 48 -2.55 -2.23 -35.14
C ASN A 48 -3.31 -3.44 -35.70
N PRO A 49 -3.11 -3.81 -36.99
CA PRO A 49 -3.82 -4.92 -37.61
C PRO A 49 -3.48 -6.29 -36.98
N HIS A 50 -2.37 -6.40 -36.26
CA HIS A 50 -2.00 -7.62 -35.54
C HIS A 50 -2.82 -7.84 -34.26
N CYS A 51 -3.63 -6.85 -33.85
CA CYS A 51 -4.40 -6.91 -32.59
C CYS A 51 -3.49 -7.17 -31.38
N THR A 52 -2.32 -6.54 -31.32
CA THR A 52 -1.38 -6.70 -30.21
C THR A 52 -1.10 -5.36 -29.54
N VAL A 53 -0.71 -5.41 -28.27
CA VAL A 53 -0.18 -4.27 -27.52
C VAL A 53 1.30 -4.54 -27.19
N PRO A 54 2.15 -3.50 -27.12
CA PRO A 54 1.88 -2.09 -27.36
C PRO A 54 1.87 -1.72 -28.86
N CYS A 55 1.29 -0.55 -29.17
CA CYS A 55 1.42 0.16 -30.44
C CYS A 55 1.75 1.64 -30.16
N ALA A 56 2.43 2.34 -31.07
CA ALA A 56 2.66 3.76 -30.93
C ALA A 56 2.38 4.53 -32.23
N THR A 57 2.04 5.81 -32.12
CA THR A 57 1.96 6.73 -33.26
C THR A 57 2.71 8.02 -32.99
N ASP A 58 3.39 8.53 -34.01
CA ASP A 58 3.92 9.90 -34.05
C ASP A 58 3.47 10.54 -35.38
N ASP A 59 2.56 11.51 -35.26
CA ASP A 59 1.81 12.11 -36.37
C ASP A 59 1.18 11.08 -37.32
N HIS A 60 1.75 10.90 -38.52
CA HIS A 60 1.25 9.97 -39.55
C HIS A 60 1.96 8.62 -39.55
N CYS A 61 2.94 8.41 -38.66
CA CYS A 61 3.70 7.18 -38.55
C CYS A 61 3.10 6.29 -37.46
N THR A 62 2.66 5.09 -37.84
CA THR A 62 2.26 4.05 -36.88
C THR A 62 3.38 3.03 -36.75
N ILE A 63 3.75 2.73 -35.52
CA ILE A 63 4.85 1.83 -35.16
C ILE A 63 4.27 0.68 -34.35
N THR A 64 4.26 -0.49 -34.96
CA THR A 64 3.97 -1.77 -34.30
C THR A 64 5.28 -2.44 -33.91
N GLU A 65 5.22 -3.46 -33.04
CA GLU A 65 6.36 -4.16 -32.44
C GLU A 65 7.11 -3.38 -31.36
N SER A 66 7.16 -3.95 -30.16
CA SER A 66 7.78 -3.31 -28.98
C SER A 66 9.26 -2.92 -29.17
N ASN A 67 10.06 -3.76 -29.83
CA ASN A 67 11.48 -3.45 -30.08
C ASN A 67 11.67 -2.37 -31.16
N ALA A 68 10.70 -2.20 -32.07
CA ALA A 68 10.73 -1.11 -33.05
C ALA A 68 10.36 0.23 -32.39
N ILE A 69 9.36 0.23 -31.50
CA ILE A 69 8.99 1.40 -30.69
C ILE A 69 10.19 1.88 -29.87
N LEU A 70 10.93 0.98 -29.22
CA LEU A 70 12.12 1.34 -28.44
C LEU A 70 13.25 1.93 -29.30
N GLN A 71 13.52 1.35 -30.47
CA GLN A 71 14.53 1.90 -31.39
C GLN A 71 14.13 3.29 -31.89
N TYR A 72 12.87 3.47 -32.28
CA TYR A 72 12.34 4.76 -32.73
C TYR A 72 12.44 5.83 -31.62
N ALA A 73 11.95 5.51 -30.43
CA ALA A 73 12.01 6.43 -29.29
C ALA A 73 13.45 6.81 -28.91
N ALA A 74 14.39 5.87 -29.00
CA ALA A 74 15.79 6.15 -28.74
C ALA A 74 16.41 7.06 -29.81
N ASP A 75 16.03 6.91 -31.08
CA ASP A 75 16.52 7.75 -32.18
C ASP A 75 15.91 9.16 -32.20
N LEU A 76 14.76 9.39 -31.53
CA LEU A 76 14.23 10.73 -31.29
C LEU A 76 15.10 11.55 -30.32
N GLY A 77 15.81 10.87 -29.41
CA GLY A 77 16.67 11.49 -28.41
C GLY A 77 18.03 11.94 -28.95
N ALA A 78 18.59 12.99 -28.34
CA ALA A 78 19.98 13.39 -28.61
C ALA A 78 21.00 12.47 -27.93
N ASP A 79 20.58 11.78 -26.86
CA ASP A 79 21.41 10.86 -26.08
C ASP A 79 21.41 9.47 -26.69
N ASP A 80 22.55 9.07 -27.27
CA ASP A 80 22.71 7.76 -27.90
C ASP A 80 23.31 6.69 -26.97
N ARG A 81 23.46 6.96 -25.66
CA ARG A 81 24.05 5.99 -24.70
C ARG A 81 23.31 4.66 -24.68
N HIS A 82 21.99 4.69 -24.70
CA HIS A 82 21.13 3.50 -24.59
C HIS A 82 20.82 2.83 -25.93
N TYR A 83 21.14 3.51 -27.05
CA TYR A 83 21.06 2.97 -28.41
C TYR A 83 22.09 3.64 -29.35
N PRO A 84 23.38 3.24 -29.26
CA PRO A 84 24.49 3.96 -29.89
C PRO A 84 24.34 4.13 -31.40
N LYS A 85 24.76 5.28 -31.95
CA LYS A 85 24.79 5.50 -33.41
C LYS A 85 25.96 4.81 -34.11
N ASN A 86 26.99 4.43 -33.35
CA ASN A 86 28.10 3.65 -33.87
C ASN A 86 27.60 2.30 -34.42
N LEU A 87 27.86 2.04 -35.72
CA LEU A 87 27.32 0.88 -36.43
C LEU A 87 27.62 -0.47 -35.76
N LYS A 88 28.83 -0.65 -35.21
CA LYS A 88 29.21 -1.93 -34.58
C LYS A 88 28.51 -2.13 -33.25
N LYS A 89 28.42 -1.08 -32.42
CA LYS A 89 27.68 -1.13 -31.15
C LYS A 89 26.18 -1.32 -31.38
N ARG A 90 25.61 -0.58 -32.35
CA ARG A 90 24.20 -0.70 -32.75
C ARG A 90 23.86 -2.10 -33.25
N ALA A 91 24.73 -2.69 -34.06
CA ALA A 91 24.54 -4.05 -34.55
C ALA A 91 24.46 -5.07 -33.41
N ASP A 92 25.23 -4.89 -32.33
CA ASP A 92 25.17 -5.77 -31.16
C ASP A 92 23.88 -5.58 -30.34
N VAL A 93 23.42 -4.34 -30.15
CA VAL A 93 22.10 -4.07 -29.55
C VAL A 93 21.00 -4.73 -30.38
N ASN A 94 21.01 -4.52 -31.71
CA ASN A 94 20.00 -5.07 -32.62
C ASN A 94 20.02 -6.60 -32.64
N ARG A 95 21.20 -7.22 -32.56
CA ARG A 95 21.32 -8.67 -32.44
C ARG A 95 20.55 -9.20 -31.24
N TRP A 96 20.67 -8.56 -30.07
CA TRP A 96 19.93 -8.97 -28.86
C TRP A 96 18.44 -8.68 -28.94
N LEU A 97 18.03 -7.53 -29.51
CA LEU A 97 16.61 -7.23 -29.74
C LEU A 97 15.95 -8.26 -30.67
N LEU A 98 16.63 -8.66 -31.75
CA LEU A 98 16.12 -9.67 -32.68
C LEU A 98 16.13 -11.06 -32.08
N TRP A 99 17.20 -11.41 -31.33
CA TRP A 99 17.26 -12.69 -30.61
C TRP A 99 16.17 -12.81 -29.55
N GLU A 100 15.86 -11.71 -28.85
CA GLU A 100 14.78 -11.64 -27.89
C GLU A 100 13.44 -12.04 -28.51
N GLY A 101 13.03 -11.32 -29.57
CA GLY A 101 11.75 -11.55 -30.23
C GLY A 101 11.66 -12.87 -30.99
N SER A 102 12.79 -13.40 -31.50
CA SER A 102 12.79 -14.61 -32.33
C SER A 102 12.81 -15.91 -31.54
N VAL A 103 13.50 -15.97 -30.40
CA VAL A 103 13.69 -17.24 -29.67
C VAL A 103 13.54 -17.15 -28.15
N TRP A 104 13.94 -16.04 -27.53
CA TRP A 104 13.97 -15.94 -26.07
C TRP A 104 12.60 -15.67 -25.46
N PHE A 105 11.85 -14.72 -26.04
CA PHE A 105 10.52 -14.35 -25.59
C PHE A 105 9.63 -15.58 -25.51
N GLN A 106 9.51 -16.33 -26.61
CA GLN A 106 8.70 -17.53 -26.70
C GLN A 106 9.10 -18.56 -25.65
N SER A 107 10.41 -18.75 -25.45
CA SER A 107 10.93 -19.70 -24.47
C SER A 107 10.55 -19.36 -23.03
N CYS A 108 10.62 -18.09 -22.64
CA CYS A 108 10.21 -17.65 -21.30
C CYS A 108 8.67 -17.56 -21.16
N TYR A 109 7.97 -17.27 -22.25
CA TYR A 109 6.53 -17.10 -22.26
C TYR A 109 5.79 -18.40 -21.95
N VAL A 110 6.33 -19.56 -22.32
CA VAL A 110 5.79 -20.87 -21.91
C VAL A 110 5.70 -20.97 -20.37
N TYR A 111 6.77 -20.63 -19.65
CA TYR A 111 6.78 -20.63 -18.19
C TYR A 111 5.80 -19.62 -17.59
N LEU A 112 5.65 -18.44 -18.23
CA LEU A 112 4.66 -17.45 -17.81
C LEU A 112 3.24 -17.97 -17.95
N VAL A 113 2.92 -18.61 -19.07
CA VAL A 113 1.59 -19.15 -19.32
C VAL A 113 1.26 -20.25 -18.32
N GLU A 114 2.16 -21.22 -18.17
CA GLU A 114 1.94 -22.37 -17.30
C GLU A 114 1.87 -22.00 -15.82
N TYR A 115 2.84 -21.25 -15.31
CA TYR A 115 2.95 -21.00 -13.86
C TYR A 115 2.30 -19.71 -13.38
N VAL A 116 1.91 -18.80 -14.27
CA VAL A 116 1.26 -17.54 -13.89
C VAL A 116 -0.14 -17.44 -14.50
N VAL A 117 -0.26 -17.49 -15.83
CA VAL A 117 -1.54 -17.23 -16.51
C VAL A 117 -2.59 -18.32 -16.24
N LYS A 118 -2.23 -19.60 -16.36
CA LYS A 118 -3.17 -20.71 -16.09
C LYS A 118 -3.72 -20.65 -14.65
N PRO A 119 -2.90 -20.50 -13.59
CA PRO A 119 -3.40 -20.32 -12.23
C PRO A 119 -4.34 -19.12 -12.06
N LEU A 120 -4.04 -17.97 -12.69
CA LEU A 120 -4.95 -16.81 -12.69
C LEU A 120 -6.31 -17.13 -13.30
N LEU A 121 -6.32 -17.96 -14.34
CA LEU A 121 -7.52 -18.47 -14.99
C LEU A 121 -8.11 -19.73 -14.31
N LYS A 122 -7.63 -20.06 -13.11
CA LYS A 122 -8.07 -21.23 -12.31
C LYS A 122 -7.90 -22.56 -13.05
N THR A 123 -6.83 -22.65 -13.84
CA THR A 123 -6.40 -23.86 -14.53
C THR A 123 -5.03 -24.27 -13.99
N ASP A 124 -4.80 -25.57 -13.88
CA ASP A 124 -3.53 -26.08 -13.37
C ASP A 124 -2.41 -26.00 -14.44
N PRO A 125 -1.15 -25.73 -14.04
CA PRO A 125 0.00 -25.88 -14.91
C PRO A 125 0.14 -27.32 -15.44
N ASP A 126 0.61 -27.46 -16.67
CA ASP A 126 0.98 -28.74 -17.27
C ASP A 126 2.51 -28.89 -17.24
N GLU A 127 2.99 -29.69 -16.30
CA GLU A 127 4.43 -29.90 -16.11
C GLU A 127 5.10 -30.56 -17.33
N SER A 128 4.36 -31.31 -18.17
CA SER A 128 4.93 -31.92 -19.37
C SER A 128 5.36 -30.89 -20.42
N ILE A 129 4.61 -29.79 -20.55
CA ILE A 129 4.96 -28.65 -21.40
C ILE A 129 6.24 -27.98 -20.91
N ILE A 130 6.42 -27.90 -19.58
CA ILE A 130 7.62 -27.34 -18.98
C ILE A 130 8.82 -28.26 -19.18
N GLU A 131 8.65 -29.57 -19.02
CA GLU A 131 9.69 -30.57 -19.28
C GLU A 131 10.16 -30.53 -20.73
N GLU A 132 9.24 -30.39 -21.70
CA GLU A 132 9.56 -30.26 -23.12
C GLU A 132 10.30 -28.95 -23.44
N GLN A 133 9.89 -27.83 -22.81
CA GLN A 133 10.52 -26.54 -23.03
C GLN A 133 11.87 -26.39 -22.31
N ALA A 134 12.09 -27.10 -21.21
CA ALA A 134 13.24 -26.92 -20.34
C ALA A 134 14.60 -27.04 -21.06
N PRO A 135 14.87 -28.04 -21.94
CA PRO A 135 16.13 -28.11 -22.67
C PRO A 135 16.43 -26.85 -23.50
N ARG A 136 15.41 -26.33 -24.21
CA ARG A 136 15.54 -25.11 -25.02
C ARG A 136 15.77 -23.89 -24.14
N TRP A 137 15.04 -23.76 -23.04
CA TRP A 137 15.23 -22.64 -22.11
C TRP A 137 16.65 -22.64 -21.51
N ASN A 138 17.13 -23.80 -21.03
CA ASN A 138 18.48 -23.93 -20.46
C ASN A 138 19.57 -23.60 -21.50
N GLN A 139 19.40 -24.04 -22.76
CA GLN A 139 20.32 -23.68 -23.84
C GLN A 139 20.42 -22.16 -24.03
N LEU A 140 19.28 -21.47 -24.12
CA LEU A 140 19.24 -20.02 -24.33
C LEU A 140 19.74 -19.24 -23.10
N ALA A 141 19.38 -19.67 -21.89
CA ALA A 141 19.88 -19.09 -20.64
C ALA A 141 21.41 -19.22 -20.52
N SER A 142 21.98 -20.33 -20.99
CA SER A 142 23.45 -20.53 -21.01
C SER A 142 24.16 -19.53 -21.93
N ILE A 143 23.54 -19.17 -23.06
CA ILE A 143 24.08 -18.15 -23.98
C ILE A 143 24.11 -16.77 -23.30
N LEU A 144 23.04 -16.42 -22.59
CA LEU A 144 22.97 -15.16 -21.84
C LEU A 144 23.99 -15.13 -20.71
N ASP A 145 24.08 -16.19 -19.92
CA ASP A 145 25.04 -16.27 -18.81
C ASP A 145 26.48 -16.13 -19.30
N ALA A 146 26.83 -16.84 -20.39
CA ALA A 146 28.15 -16.75 -21.00
C ALA A 146 28.47 -15.36 -21.57
N GLN A 147 27.48 -14.62 -22.05
CA GLN A 147 27.66 -13.22 -22.44
C GLN A 147 27.88 -12.33 -21.20
N LEU A 148 27.02 -12.47 -20.19
CA LEU A 148 27.00 -11.64 -18.98
C LEU A 148 28.16 -11.94 -18.02
N ALA A 149 28.91 -13.01 -18.28
CA ALA A 149 30.22 -13.26 -17.68
C ALA A 149 31.32 -12.34 -18.25
N LYS A 150 31.16 -11.85 -19.48
CA LYS A 150 32.15 -11.01 -20.18
C LYS A 150 31.89 -9.52 -19.98
N THR A 151 30.63 -9.14 -19.80
CA THR A 151 30.19 -7.74 -19.76
C THR A 151 29.21 -7.50 -18.62
N LYS A 152 29.20 -6.26 -18.09
CA LYS A 152 28.29 -5.88 -16.99
C LYS A 152 26.82 -5.97 -17.42
N TRP A 153 26.51 -5.41 -18.59
CA TRP A 153 25.24 -5.45 -19.32
C TRP A 153 25.41 -6.21 -20.64
N LEU A 154 24.35 -6.44 -21.41
CA LEU A 154 24.40 -7.30 -22.60
C LEU A 154 25.40 -6.86 -23.67
N THR A 155 25.59 -5.54 -23.82
CA THR A 155 26.40 -4.96 -24.90
C THR A 155 27.59 -4.14 -24.40
N GLY A 156 27.90 -4.19 -23.10
CA GLY A 156 29.05 -3.49 -22.50
C GLY A 156 28.85 -3.07 -21.04
N ASP A 157 29.33 -1.87 -20.72
CA ASP A 157 29.33 -1.31 -19.35
C ASP A 157 28.12 -0.43 -19.02
N GLU A 158 27.36 -0.04 -20.05
CA GLU A 158 26.16 0.78 -19.95
C GLU A 158 24.91 -0.05 -20.30
N VAL A 159 23.79 0.28 -19.64
CA VAL A 159 22.48 -0.33 -19.94
C VAL A 159 21.98 0.16 -21.29
N THR A 160 21.38 -0.74 -22.08
CA THR A 160 20.79 -0.41 -23.38
C THR A 160 19.34 -0.89 -23.47
N ILE A 161 18.63 -0.47 -24.53
CA ILE A 161 17.28 -0.98 -24.80
C ILE A 161 17.24 -2.51 -24.98
N ALA A 162 18.36 -3.14 -25.38
CA ALA A 162 18.46 -4.59 -25.45
C ALA A 162 18.36 -5.26 -24.07
N ASP A 163 18.89 -4.63 -23.02
CA ASP A 163 18.84 -5.17 -21.67
C ASP A 163 17.39 -5.26 -21.17
N LEU A 164 16.63 -4.17 -21.33
CA LEU A 164 15.21 -4.13 -20.97
C LEU A 164 14.37 -5.09 -21.81
N ALA A 165 14.68 -5.20 -23.11
CA ALA A 165 14.01 -6.13 -24.00
C ALA A 165 14.20 -7.57 -23.55
N VAL A 166 15.44 -8.01 -23.36
CA VAL A 166 15.77 -9.40 -22.97
C VAL A 166 15.31 -9.72 -21.56
N ALA A 167 15.24 -8.75 -20.66
CA ALA A 167 14.73 -8.96 -19.30
C ALA A 167 13.21 -9.10 -19.27
N SER A 168 12.48 -8.41 -20.16
CA SER A 168 11.01 -8.35 -20.15
C SER A 168 10.30 -9.71 -20.09
N PRO A 169 10.70 -10.78 -20.81
CA PRO A 169 10.03 -12.07 -20.73
C PRO A 169 10.23 -12.79 -19.39
N MET A 170 11.18 -12.34 -18.57
CA MET A 170 11.46 -12.85 -17.22
C MET A 170 10.94 -11.95 -16.10
N HIS A 171 10.09 -10.97 -16.40
CA HIS A 171 9.67 -9.94 -15.46
C HIS A 171 8.92 -10.45 -14.22
N LEU A 172 8.54 -11.74 -14.18
CA LEU A 172 7.99 -12.43 -13.03
C LEU A 172 8.77 -13.71 -12.71
N HIS A 173 10.10 -13.69 -12.88
CA HIS A 173 10.96 -14.89 -12.87
C HIS A 173 10.70 -15.84 -11.68
N ALA A 174 10.39 -15.31 -10.50
CA ALA A 174 10.05 -16.09 -9.32
C ALA A 174 8.70 -16.83 -9.46
N ALA A 175 7.64 -16.14 -9.90
CA ALA A 175 6.33 -16.75 -10.14
C ALA A 175 6.34 -17.67 -11.37
N GLN A 176 7.13 -17.32 -12.39
CA GLN A 176 7.43 -18.16 -13.56
C GLN A 176 8.31 -19.38 -13.21
N ARG A 177 8.85 -19.47 -11.99
CA ARG A 177 9.75 -20.55 -11.55
C ARG A 177 10.96 -20.77 -12.48
N LEU A 178 11.50 -19.70 -13.05
CA LEU A 178 12.65 -19.81 -13.96
C LEU A 178 13.89 -20.30 -13.19
N PRO A 179 14.63 -21.32 -13.68
CA PRO A 179 15.73 -21.94 -12.95
C PRO A 179 17.04 -21.11 -13.04
N LEU A 180 16.98 -19.86 -12.56
CA LEU A 180 18.07 -18.88 -12.63
C LEU A 180 19.28 -19.23 -11.75
N ASP A 181 19.11 -20.07 -10.72
CA ASP A 181 20.19 -20.43 -9.79
C ASP A 181 21.36 -21.16 -10.49
N LYS A 182 21.13 -21.74 -11.66
CA LYS A 182 22.16 -22.37 -12.50
C LYS A 182 23.01 -21.36 -13.28
N TYR A 183 22.58 -20.10 -13.35
CA TYR A 183 23.10 -19.06 -14.24
C TYR A 183 23.45 -17.81 -13.42
N PRO A 184 24.59 -17.79 -12.71
CA PRO A 184 24.91 -16.74 -11.74
C PRO A 184 25.07 -15.35 -12.38
N ASN A 185 25.59 -15.27 -13.61
CA ASN A 185 25.78 -13.99 -14.29
C ASN A 185 24.45 -13.44 -14.82
N LEU A 186 23.59 -14.32 -15.32
CA LEU A 186 22.21 -13.99 -15.69
C LEU A 186 21.41 -13.52 -14.46
N LYS A 187 21.50 -14.25 -13.36
CA LYS A 187 20.81 -13.91 -12.10
C LYS A 187 21.29 -12.58 -11.54
N ARG A 188 22.61 -12.34 -11.50
CA ARG A 188 23.21 -11.04 -11.13
C ARG A 188 22.64 -9.91 -11.98
N TRP A 189 22.71 -10.06 -13.30
CA TRP A 189 22.26 -9.03 -14.23
C TRP A 189 20.77 -8.72 -14.07
N LEU A 190 19.92 -9.73 -13.86
CA LEU A 190 18.49 -9.53 -13.68
C LEU A 190 18.17 -8.90 -12.31
N VAL A 191 18.58 -9.55 -11.21
CA VAL A 191 18.14 -9.22 -9.84
C VAL A 191 18.89 -8.03 -9.25
N ASP A 192 20.20 -7.97 -9.46
CA ASP A 192 21.05 -6.90 -8.91
C ASP A 192 21.25 -5.75 -9.91
N GLY A 193 20.96 -5.97 -11.19
CA GLY A 193 21.02 -4.98 -12.25
C GLY A 193 19.64 -4.44 -12.64
N ILE A 194 18.92 -5.16 -13.50
CA ILE A 194 17.67 -4.71 -14.13
C ILE A 194 16.62 -4.31 -13.10
N GLU A 195 16.37 -5.17 -12.10
CA GLU A 195 15.34 -4.93 -11.08
C GLU A 195 15.64 -3.74 -10.16
N LYS A 196 16.89 -3.25 -10.16
CA LYS A 196 17.31 -2.06 -9.42
C LYS A 196 17.21 -0.78 -10.25
N LEU A 197 16.90 -0.87 -11.55
CA LEU A 197 16.73 0.31 -12.39
C LEU A 197 15.40 1.03 -12.05
N PRO A 198 15.42 2.35 -11.81
CA PRO A 198 14.20 3.11 -11.53
C PRO A 198 13.13 2.96 -12.63
N CYS A 199 13.55 2.96 -13.90
CA CYS A 199 12.66 2.79 -15.04
C CYS A 199 11.93 1.44 -15.05
N TRP A 200 12.57 0.39 -14.54
CA TRP A 200 11.97 -0.93 -14.41
C TRP A 200 10.99 -0.98 -13.24
N GLN A 201 11.37 -0.43 -12.08
CA GLN A 201 10.55 -0.45 -10.86
C GLN A 201 9.23 0.30 -11.03
N LYS A 202 9.23 1.44 -11.74
CA LYS A 202 8.01 2.21 -12.05
C LYS A 202 6.94 1.39 -12.76
N THR A 203 7.32 0.36 -13.50
CA THR A 203 6.38 -0.50 -14.25
C THR A 203 5.81 -1.66 -13.42
N GLN A 204 6.40 -1.97 -12.26
CA GLN A 204 6.08 -3.18 -11.50
C GLN A 204 4.65 -3.16 -10.93
N GLY A 205 4.15 -2.00 -10.50
CA GLY A 205 2.84 -1.89 -9.85
C GLY A 205 1.68 -2.39 -10.69
N ALA A 206 1.68 -2.09 -11.99
CA ALA A 206 0.61 -2.55 -12.89
C ALA A 206 0.69 -4.06 -13.17
N VAL A 207 1.90 -4.62 -13.25
CA VAL A 207 2.11 -6.07 -13.38
C VAL A 207 1.63 -6.79 -12.13
N ASP A 208 2.03 -6.34 -10.95
CA ASP A 208 1.64 -6.98 -9.68
C ASP A 208 0.12 -7.00 -9.56
N LYS A 209 -0.54 -5.86 -9.82
CA LYS A 209 -2.00 -5.71 -9.79
C LYS A 209 -2.73 -6.74 -10.64
N ALA A 210 -2.27 -6.96 -11.88
CA ALA A 210 -3.00 -7.76 -12.86
C ALA A 210 -2.59 -9.24 -12.85
N LEU A 211 -1.29 -9.53 -12.66
CA LEU A 211 -0.74 -10.87 -12.85
C LEU A 211 -0.36 -11.58 -11.55
N LEU A 212 -0.32 -10.85 -10.43
CA LEU A 212 -0.09 -11.42 -9.12
C LEU A 212 -1.10 -10.83 -8.13
N PRO A 213 -2.42 -11.05 -8.30
CA PRO A 213 -3.46 -10.41 -7.49
C PRO A 213 -3.33 -10.74 -5.99
N ASP A 214 -2.79 -11.91 -5.62
CA ASP A 214 -2.46 -12.26 -4.24
C ASP A 214 -1.22 -11.53 -3.69
N ARG A 215 -0.39 -10.99 -4.59
CA ARG A 215 0.70 -10.06 -4.30
C ARG A 215 0.25 -8.60 -4.41
N ALA A 216 -0.77 -8.29 -5.20
CA ALA A 216 -1.40 -6.97 -5.28
C ALA A 216 -2.28 -6.65 -4.06
N THR A 217 -2.86 -7.67 -3.44
CA THR A 217 -3.48 -7.56 -2.10
C THR A 217 -2.45 -7.34 -1.00
N THR A 218 -1.15 -7.49 -1.30
CA THR A 218 -0.04 -7.20 -0.37
C THR A 218 0.84 -6.02 -0.78
N ASN A 219 0.82 -5.58 -2.05
CA ASN A 219 1.60 -4.47 -2.58
C ASN A 219 0.79 -3.71 -3.66
N GLY A 220 0.15 -2.60 -3.29
CA GLY A 220 0.21 -1.43 -4.17
C GLY A 220 1.70 -1.06 -4.30
N SER A 221 2.14 -0.57 -5.46
CA SER A 221 3.53 -0.11 -5.63
C SER A 221 3.86 0.99 -4.62
N HIS A 222 4.39 0.57 -3.50
CA HIS A 222 5.05 1.40 -2.53
C HIS A 222 6.46 0.87 -2.47
N GLU A 223 7.43 1.74 -2.72
CA GLU A 223 8.83 1.41 -2.49
C GLU A 223 8.93 0.78 -1.10
N ALA A 224 9.59 -0.36 -0.97
CA ALA A 224 9.86 -0.93 0.34
C ALA A 224 10.59 0.16 1.16
N ASN A 225 9.96 0.62 2.24
CA ASN A 225 10.34 1.80 3.05
C ASN A 225 10.12 3.19 2.43
N SER A 226 9.17 3.36 1.51
CA SER A 226 8.73 4.73 1.13
C SER A 226 8.20 5.44 2.37
N GLN A 227 8.69 6.67 2.56
CA GLN A 227 8.26 7.57 3.61
C GLN A 227 7.63 8.79 2.97
N VAL A 228 6.49 9.20 3.51
CA VAL A 228 5.92 10.52 3.24
C VAL A 228 6.25 11.44 4.41
N HIS A 229 6.40 12.72 4.14
CA HIS A 229 6.58 13.72 5.19
C HIS A 229 5.28 14.51 5.33
N ALA A 230 4.71 14.49 6.53
CA ALA A 230 3.43 15.14 6.81
C ALA A 230 3.47 15.91 8.13
N THR A 231 2.63 16.94 8.24
CA THR A 231 2.49 17.73 9.47
C THR A 231 1.61 16.99 10.48
N PHE A 232 2.17 16.63 11.63
CA PHE A 232 1.44 16.01 12.74
C PHE A 232 1.29 17.03 13.86
N LYS A 233 0.08 17.13 14.43
CA LYS A 233 -0.22 18.06 15.53
C LYS A 233 0.03 17.38 16.87
N TYR A 234 1.23 17.55 17.42
CA TYR A 234 1.55 17.21 18.80
C TYR A 234 1.09 18.33 19.75
N THR A 235 1.18 18.07 21.05
CA THR A 235 0.84 19.04 22.08
C THR A 235 2.07 19.34 22.94
N LYS A 236 2.31 20.62 23.26
CA LYS A 236 3.38 21.01 24.18
C LYS A 236 3.06 20.55 25.58
N ASN A 237 3.99 19.87 26.25
CA ASN A 237 3.82 19.57 27.68
C ASN A 237 4.24 20.79 28.51
N VAL A 238 3.24 21.55 28.97
CA VAL A 238 3.41 22.77 29.78
C VAL A 238 2.79 22.57 31.17
N GLU A 239 3.08 23.47 32.11
CA GLU A 239 2.54 23.37 33.48
C GLU A 239 1.01 23.55 33.53
N LYS A 240 0.43 24.30 32.59
CA LYS A 240 -1.01 24.52 32.50
C LYS A 240 -1.71 23.25 32.01
N LEU A 241 -2.86 22.93 32.59
CA LEU A 241 -3.66 21.78 32.17
C LEU A 241 -4.08 21.91 30.70
N THR A 242 -3.86 20.85 29.93
CA THR A 242 -4.37 20.73 28.55
C THR A 242 -5.83 20.31 28.59
N GLU A 243 -6.71 21.10 28.01
CA GLU A 243 -8.17 20.92 28.09
C GLU A 243 -8.84 21.07 26.72
N LEU A 244 -9.98 20.40 26.54
CA LEU A 244 -10.83 20.55 25.38
C LEU A 244 -12.31 20.57 25.78
N TYR A 245 -13.00 21.66 25.47
CA TYR A 245 -14.42 21.86 25.80
C TYR A 245 -15.32 21.56 24.60
N PHE A 246 -16.35 20.73 24.82
CA PHE A 246 -17.36 20.39 23.81
C PHE A 246 -18.61 21.29 23.91
N TYR A 247 -18.52 22.39 24.65
CA TYR A 247 -19.59 23.37 24.83
C TYR A 247 -19.00 24.75 25.13
N GLU A 248 -19.73 25.80 24.78
CA GLU A 248 -19.33 27.17 25.07
C GLU A 248 -19.48 27.48 26.57
N CYS A 249 -18.40 27.99 27.18
CA CYS A 249 -18.41 28.55 28.53
C CYS A 249 -17.22 29.50 28.70
N ASP A 250 -17.28 30.38 29.70
CA ASP A 250 -16.19 31.35 29.95
C ASP A 250 -14.86 30.68 30.31
N ALA A 251 -14.90 29.54 31.00
CA ALA A 251 -13.71 28.77 31.34
C ALA A 251 -12.92 28.29 30.11
N ALA A 252 -13.58 28.13 28.96
CA ALA A 252 -12.94 27.69 27.72
C ALA A 252 -12.11 28.78 27.01
N LYS A 253 -12.13 30.04 27.48
CA LYS A 253 -11.47 31.17 26.81
C LYS A 253 -9.96 31.28 27.09
N ASP A 254 -9.50 30.74 28.20
CA ASP A 254 -8.09 30.79 28.62
C ASP A 254 -7.62 29.39 29.05
N ILE A 255 -7.64 28.45 28.11
CA ILE A 255 -7.15 27.08 28.29
C ILE A 255 -5.91 26.82 27.44
N HIS A 256 -5.15 25.79 27.79
CA HIS A 256 -4.17 25.23 26.88
C HIS A 256 -4.87 24.18 26.01
N GLU A 257 -5.09 24.50 24.73
CA GLU A 257 -5.69 23.57 23.79
C GLU A 257 -4.64 22.57 23.25
N PRO A 258 -5.04 21.33 22.92
CA PRO A 258 -4.13 20.35 22.34
C PRO A 258 -3.79 20.67 20.87
N GLY A 259 -2.67 20.14 20.37
CA GLY A 259 -2.29 20.28 18.96
C GLY A 259 -1.50 21.56 18.63
N ASP A 260 -0.96 22.24 19.65
CA ASP A 260 -0.22 23.50 19.56
C ASP A 260 1.28 23.35 19.22
N ASP A 261 1.71 22.13 18.88
CA ASP A 261 3.08 21.78 18.50
C ASP A 261 3.12 21.00 17.17
N PRO A 262 2.87 21.65 16.02
CA PRO A 262 2.94 20.97 14.72
C PRO A 262 4.38 20.67 14.32
N HIS A 263 4.65 19.41 13.94
CA HIS A 263 5.96 18.98 13.43
C HIS A 263 5.83 18.26 12.10
N GLN A 264 6.84 18.42 11.24
CA GLN A 264 7.01 17.56 10.06
C GLN A 264 7.56 16.21 10.49
N VAL A 265 6.86 15.14 10.15
CA VAL A 265 7.15 13.77 10.58
C VAL A 265 7.23 12.85 9.37
N ALA A 266 8.25 12.00 9.36
CA ALA A 266 8.32 10.90 8.41
C ALA A 266 7.33 9.79 8.81
N VAL A 267 6.39 9.48 7.91
CA VAL A 267 5.40 8.42 8.07
C VAL A 267 5.74 7.32 7.08
N THR A 268 6.03 6.13 7.59
CA THR A 268 6.57 5.02 6.80
C THR A 268 5.44 4.09 6.36
N ASP A 269 5.45 3.67 5.10
CA ASP A 269 4.56 2.61 4.63
C ASP A 269 4.89 1.27 5.32
N GLY A 270 3.91 0.72 6.03
CA GLY A 270 4.00 -0.55 6.74
C GLY A 270 3.67 -1.81 5.94
N TRP A 271 3.18 -1.75 4.70
CA TRP A 271 2.69 -2.91 3.94
C TRP A 271 3.72 -4.02 3.79
N HIS A 272 4.97 -3.66 3.47
CA HIS A 272 6.08 -4.58 3.26
C HIS A 272 6.37 -5.48 4.47
N ARG A 273 5.93 -5.09 5.67
CA ARG A 273 6.10 -5.85 6.92
C ARG A 273 4.82 -5.94 7.73
N VAL A 274 3.66 -5.84 7.08
CA VAL A 274 2.34 -5.79 7.73
C VAL A 274 2.11 -6.91 8.74
N LYS A 275 2.61 -8.13 8.45
CA LYS A 275 2.50 -9.31 9.31
C LYS A 275 3.40 -9.27 10.57
N SER A 276 4.34 -8.34 10.64
CA SER A 276 5.25 -8.19 11.80
C SER A 276 4.67 -7.32 12.91
N PHE A 277 3.63 -6.52 12.62
CA PHE A 277 3.00 -5.67 13.63
C PHE A 277 2.06 -6.47 14.51
N SER A 278 2.13 -6.23 15.81
CA SER A 278 1.32 -6.89 16.83
C SER A 278 0.85 -5.88 17.86
N THR A 279 -0.36 -6.08 18.38
CA THR A 279 -0.91 -5.21 19.43
C THR A 279 -0.15 -5.30 20.74
N ASP A 280 0.54 -6.40 21.03
CA ASP A 280 1.34 -6.58 22.25
C ASP A 280 2.73 -5.96 22.16
N THR A 281 3.31 -5.76 20.96
CA THR A 281 4.64 -5.15 20.81
C THR A 281 4.56 -3.71 20.29
N HIS A 282 3.81 -3.49 19.22
CA HIS A 282 3.79 -2.21 18.49
C HIS A 282 2.59 -1.33 18.87
N GLY A 283 1.61 -1.90 19.61
CA GLY A 283 0.36 -1.23 19.96
C GLY A 283 -0.71 -1.30 18.87
N PHE A 284 -0.40 -1.82 17.68
CA PHE A 284 -1.36 -2.01 16.60
C PHE A 284 -1.03 -3.26 15.76
N SER A 285 -2.02 -3.73 15.00
CA SER A 285 -1.86 -4.78 14.00
C SER A 285 -2.85 -4.59 12.85
N VAL A 286 -2.58 -5.19 11.70
CA VAL A 286 -3.45 -5.11 10.51
C VAL A 286 -3.88 -6.50 10.11
N HIS A 287 -5.16 -6.65 9.79
CA HIS A 287 -5.77 -7.94 9.47
C HIS A 287 -6.64 -7.83 8.23
N ASP A 288 -6.76 -8.96 7.52
CA ASP A 288 -7.88 -9.16 6.61
C ASP A 288 -9.16 -9.31 7.43
N PHE A 289 -10.15 -8.48 7.13
CA PHE A 289 -11.46 -8.52 7.77
C PHE A 289 -12.53 -8.20 6.74
N LYS A 290 -12.96 -9.22 6.00
CA LYS A 290 -14.01 -9.12 4.99
C LYS A 290 -15.37 -9.21 5.65
N THR A 291 -16.26 -8.27 5.30
CA THR A 291 -17.65 -8.26 5.75
C THR A 291 -18.57 -8.12 4.54
N ARG A 292 -19.78 -8.68 4.62
CA ARG A 292 -20.84 -8.42 3.64
C ARG A 292 -21.76 -7.28 4.08
N TYR A 293 -21.49 -6.66 5.22
CA TYR A 293 -22.28 -5.57 5.75
C TYR A 293 -22.10 -4.29 4.91
N ASP A 294 -23.21 -3.67 4.52
CA ASP A 294 -23.25 -2.51 3.61
C ASP A 294 -24.14 -1.35 4.11
N LYS A 295 -24.85 -1.52 5.24
CA LYS A 295 -25.86 -0.56 5.74
C LYS A 295 -25.30 0.48 6.73
N TRP A 296 -24.13 1.05 6.43
CA TRP A 296 -23.37 1.91 7.36
C TRP A 296 -24.12 3.15 7.88
N GLN A 297 -25.16 3.63 7.20
CA GLN A 297 -25.94 4.80 7.63
C GLN A 297 -27.00 4.47 8.70
N ASN A 298 -27.17 3.20 9.08
CA ASN A 298 -28.16 2.77 10.06
C ASN A 298 -27.47 2.23 11.32
N ASP A 299 -27.35 3.08 12.35
CA ASP A 299 -26.67 2.74 13.61
C ASP A 299 -27.27 1.50 14.31
N GLU A 300 -28.59 1.27 14.23
CA GLU A 300 -29.23 0.08 14.81
C GLU A 300 -28.79 -1.18 14.06
N SER A 301 -28.73 -1.11 12.73
CA SER A 301 -28.23 -2.20 11.89
C SER A 301 -26.74 -2.46 12.13
N VAL A 302 -25.92 -1.43 12.35
CA VAL A 302 -24.50 -1.60 12.69
C VAL A 302 -24.37 -2.39 13.99
N ARG A 303 -25.16 -2.02 15.02
CA ARG A 303 -25.18 -2.72 16.31
C ARG A 303 -25.69 -4.16 16.19
N GLY A 304 -26.76 -4.38 15.42
CA GLY A 304 -27.40 -5.70 15.31
C GLY A 304 -26.64 -6.68 14.43
N SER A 305 -25.95 -6.22 13.38
CA SER A 305 -25.36 -7.09 12.36
C SER A 305 -23.85 -7.03 12.29
N PHE A 306 -23.23 -5.86 12.48
CA PHE A 306 -21.77 -5.72 12.33
C PHE A 306 -21.01 -5.93 13.65
N TYR A 307 -21.56 -5.49 14.80
CA TYR A 307 -20.91 -5.71 16.09
C TYR A 307 -20.60 -7.19 16.39
N PRO A 308 -21.50 -8.16 16.10
CA PRO A 308 -21.19 -9.58 16.29
C PRO A 308 -19.97 -10.05 15.49
N GLU A 309 -19.79 -9.56 14.26
CA GLU A 309 -18.61 -9.88 13.43
C GLU A 309 -17.32 -9.35 14.08
N VAL A 310 -17.36 -8.13 14.61
CA VAL A 310 -16.22 -7.50 15.30
C VAL A 310 -15.87 -8.26 16.59
N VAL A 311 -16.88 -8.67 17.36
CA VAL A 311 -16.69 -9.47 18.59
C VAL A 311 -15.96 -10.75 18.26
N GLU A 312 -16.43 -11.50 17.27
CA GLU A 312 -15.81 -12.78 16.88
C GLU A 312 -14.39 -12.59 16.32
N PHE A 313 -14.20 -11.57 15.49
CA PHE A 313 -12.89 -11.19 14.95
C PHE A 313 -11.89 -10.88 16.07
N LEU A 314 -12.26 -10.06 17.05
CA LEU A 314 -11.38 -9.71 18.18
C LEU A 314 -11.12 -10.91 19.10
N ARG A 315 -12.12 -11.75 19.37
CA ARG A 315 -11.91 -12.99 20.16
C ARG A 315 -10.85 -13.87 19.51
N LYS A 316 -10.94 -14.09 18.19
CA LYS A 316 -9.97 -14.90 17.44
C LYS A 316 -8.58 -14.29 17.37
N SER A 317 -8.49 -12.99 17.12
CA SER A 317 -7.20 -12.31 16.92
C SER A 317 -6.45 -12.01 18.22
N THR A 318 -7.16 -11.88 19.34
CA THR A 318 -6.55 -11.51 20.63
C THR A 318 -6.53 -12.64 21.65
N GLY A 319 -7.44 -13.62 21.54
CA GLY A 319 -7.65 -14.66 22.55
C GLY A 319 -8.59 -14.23 23.70
N ALA A 320 -9.26 -13.08 23.58
CA ALA A 320 -10.21 -12.61 24.59
C ALA A 320 -11.39 -13.58 24.77
N LYS A 321 -11.81 -13.77 26.03
CA LYS A 321 -12.97 -14.61 26.40
C LYS A 321 -14.29 -13.86 26.34
N ARG A 322 -14.26 -12.54 26.46
CA ARG A 322 -15.42 -11.65 26.29
C ARG A 322 -14.96 -10.38 25.60
N VAL A 323 -15.72 -9.93 24.61
CA VAL A 323 -15.52 -8.64 23.96
C VAL A 323 -16.84 -7.88 24.06
N LEU A 324 -16.78 -6.66 24.59
CA LEU A 324 -17.90 -5.73 24.67
C LEU A 324 -17.66 -4.61 23.67
N VAL A 325 -18.55 -4.44 22.69
CA VAL A 325 -18.59 -3.25 21.85
C VAL A 325 -19.48 -2.22 22.54
N PHE A 326 -18.98 -1.01 22.78
CA PHE A 326 -19.76 0.01 23.51
C PHE A 326 -20.09 1.25 22.68
N ASP A 327 -19.32 1.56 21.63
CA ASP A 327 -19.68 2.58 20.66
C ASP A 327 -19.00 2.36 19.31
N HIS A 328 -19.41 3.16 18.33
CA HIS A 328 -18.74 3.30 17.04
C HIS A 328 -18.76 4.75 16.58
N THR A 329 -17.83 5.08 15.68
CA THR A 329 -17.81 6.34 14.95
C THR A 329 -17.58 6.08 13.47
N ILE A 330 -18.46 6.58 12.62
CA ILE A 330 -18.36 6.60 11.16
C ILE A 330 -17.91 7.98 10.71
N ARG A 331 -16.92 8.01 9.82
CA ARG A 331 -16.36 9.23 9.26
C ARG A 331 -16.63 9.24 7.76
N SER A 332 -17.28 10.28 7.26
CA SER A 332 -17.64 10.46 5.84
C SER A 332 -17.79 11.95 5.50
N LYS A 333 -17.84 12.27 4.19
CA LYS A 333 -17.98 13.64 3.67
C LYS A 333 -19.22 14.37 4.18
N THR A 334 -20.32 13.64 4.39
CA THR A 334 -21.58 14.20 4.90
C THR A 334 -21.43 14.81 6.29
N ASN A 335 -20.38 14.45 7.02
CA ASN A 335 -20.20 14.77 8.45
C ASN A 335 -19.14 15.85 8.71
N GLU A 336 -18.50 16.40 7.67
CA GLU A 336 -17.42 17.40 7.80
C GLU A 336 -17.95 18.80 8.20
N ALA A 337 -19.23 19.10 7.97
CA ALA A 337 -19.79 20.45 8.06
C ALA A 337 -20.24 20.92 9.47
N LYS A 338 -19.99 20.16 10.55
CA LYS A 338 -20.47 20.49 11.90
C LYS A 338 -19.32 20.94 12.81
N LYS A 339 -19.49 22.07 13.52
CA LYS A 339 -18.55 22.49 14.57
C LYS A 339 -18.61 21.52 15.75
N LEU A 340 -17.50 21.34 16.46
CA LEU A 340 -17.39 20.44 17.62
C LEU A 340 -18.49 20.70 18.69
N THR A 341 -18.82 21.97 18.93
CA THR A 341 -19.85 22.40 19.88
C THR A 341 -21.30 22.16 19.41
N GLN A 342 -21.48 21.79 18.14
CA GLN A 342 -22.77 21.52 17.51
C GLN A 342 -23.01 20.01 17.28
N GLU A 343 -22.05 19.15 17.65
CA GLU A 343 -22.20 17.71 17.54
C GLU A 343 -23.11 17.15 18.64
N THR A 344 -24.33 16.78 18.26
CA THR A 344 -25.29 16.09 19.14
C THR A 344 -25.23 14.57 19.04
N ASN A 345 -24.43 14.03 18.12
CA ASN A 345 -24.26 12.60 17.90
C ASN A 345 -22.77 12.23 17.79
N THR A 346 -22.34 11.20 18.51
CA THR A 346 -20.95 10.69 18.50
C THR A 346 -20.67 9.65 17.41
N SER A 347 -21.71 9.14 16.73
CA SER A 347 -21.54 8.13 15.68
C SER A 347 -21.07 8.69 14.34
N GLN A 348 -21.05 10.02 14.16
CA GLN A 348 -20.71 10.65 12.88
C GLN A 348 -19.79 11.86 13.04
N ARG A 349 -18.51 11.73 12.66
CA ARG A 349 -17.47 12.76 12.89
C ARG A 349 -16.45 12.88 11.75
N ALA A 350 -15.80 14.04 11.63
CA ALA A 350 -14.63 14.21 10.75
C ALA A 350 -13.39 13.46 11.29
N PRO A 351 -12.40 13.11 10.46
CA PRO A 351 -11.10 12.59 10.90
C PRO A 351 -10.42 13.50 11.94
N VAL A 352 -9.85 12.91 13.00
CA VAL A 352 -9.12 13.65 14.03
C VAL A 352 -7.65 13.78 13.63
N MET A 353 -7.19 15.02 13.46
CA MET A 353 -5.83 15.37 13.04
C MET A 353 -4.89 15.67 14.21
N LEU A 354 -5.32 15.36 15.43
CA LEU A 354 -4.55 15.50 16.68
C LEU A 354 -3.82 14.18 16.96
N VAL A 355 -2.57 14.24 17.40
CA VAL A 355 -1.85 13.06 17.92
C VAL A 355 -2.38 12.74 19.33
N HIS A 356 -3.03 11.58 19.47
CA HIS A 356 -3.68 11.19 20.73
C HIS A 356 -3.72 9.67 20.94
N CYS A 357 -4.08 9.27 22.15
CA CYS A 357 -4.59 7.94 22.49
C CYS A 357 -5.88 8.09 23.30
N ASP A 358 -6.88 7.27 23.01
CA ASP A 358 -8.26 7.44 23.50
C ASP A 358 -8.44 7.27 25.01
N TYR A 359 -7.48 6.63 25.69
CA TYR A 359 -7.59 6.32 27.10
C TYR A 359 -6.29 6.60 27.83
N THR A 360 -6.44 6.90 29.11
CA THR A 360 -5.37 6.99 30.11
C THR A 360 -5.37 5.76 31.00
N SER A 361 -4.32 5.58 31.80
CA SER A 361 -4.30 4.53 32.85
C SER A 361 -5.51 4.63 33.80
N GLU A 362 -6.03 5.83 34.03
CA GLU A 362 -7.13 6.11 34.93
C GLU A 362 -8.49 6.04 34.24
N SER A 363 -8.60 6.52 32.99
CA SER A 363 -9.88 6.58 32.30
C SER A 363 -10.35 5.22 31.78
N GLY A 364 -9.43 4.28 31.50
CA GLY A 364 -9.76 2.90 31.13
C GLY A 364 -10.65 2.20 32.17
N PRO A 365 -10.19 2.00 33.43
CA PRO A 365 -10.99 1.39 34.48
C PRO A 365 -12.29 2.14 34.78
N VAL A 366 -12.27 3.48 34.74
CA VAL A 366 -13.48 4.30 34.90
C VAL A 366 -14.50 3.97 33.81
N ARG A 367 -14.08 3.78 32.56
CA ARG A 367 -14.97 3.41 31.47
C ARG A 367 -15.58 2.03 31.66
N VAL A 368 -14.81 1.06 32.16
CA VAL A 368 -15.35 -0.28 32.52
C VAL A 368 -16.45 -0.15 33.57
N ARG A 369 -16.20 0.60 34.66
CA ARG A 369 -17.19 0.85 35.73
C ARG A 369 -18.47 1.51 35.21
N GLN A 370 -18.33 2.51 34.33
CA GLN A 370 -19.48 3.20 33.74
C GLN A 370 -20.37 2.27 32.91
N LEU A 371 -19.78 1.33 32.17
CA LEU A 371 -20.49 0.47 31.24
C LEU A 371 -21.07 -0.79 31.89
N LEU A 372 -20.33 -1.39 32.84
CA LEU A 372 -20.64 -2.72 33.38
C LEU A 372 -21.14 -2.70 34.83
N LYS A 373 -21.05 -1.55 35.52
CA LYS A 373 -21.60 -1.32 36.86
C LYS A 373 -21.20 -2.44 37.83
N ASP A 374 -22.15 -3.31 38.21
CA ASP A 374 -21.99 -4.32 39.26
C ASP A 374 -20.94 -5.39 38.91
N GLU A 375 -20.71 -5.69 37.63
CA GLU A 375 -19.70 -6.66 37.19
C GLU A 375 -18.29 -6.07 37.07
N ALA A 376 -18.14 -4.74 37.18
CA ALA A 376 -16.92 -4.06 36.77
C ALA A 376 -15.69 -4.44 37.60
N GLU A 377 -15.80 -4.51 38.93
CA GLU A 377 -14.65 -4.83 39.79
C GLU A 377 -14.18 -6.28 39.61
N ASP A 378 -15.11 -7.22 39.40
CA ASP A 378 -14.74 -8.62 39.10
C ASP A 378 -13.95 -8.71 37.78
N LEU A 379 -14.40 -8.00 36.75
CA LEU A 379 -13.72 -8.00 35.45
C LEU A 379 -12.38 -7.25 35.49
N LEU A 380 -12.30 -6.14 36.24
CA LEU A 380 -11.07 -5.37 36.44
C LEU A 380 -10.03 -6.08 37.31
N SER A 381 -10.42 -7.12 38.06
CA SER A 381 -9.49 -7.97 38.80
C SER A 381 -8.63 -8.87 37.89
N ARG A 382 -8.93 -8.92 36.59
CA ARG A 382 -8.24 -9.70 35.56
C ARG A 382 -7.72 -8.78 34.46
N ARG A 383 -7.00 -9.33 33.49
CA ARG A 383 -6.53 -8.58 32.33
C ARG A 383 -7.71 -8.01 31.54
N VAL A 384 -7.67 -6.70 31.32
CA VAL A 384 -8.58 -5.92 30.47
C VAL A 384 -7.76 -5.11 29.47
N ALA A 385 -8.12 -5.20 28.20
CA ALA A 385 -7.54 -4.38 27.14
C ALA A 385 -8.62 -3.72 26.30
N PHE A 386 -8.38 -2.50 25.82
CA PHE A 386 -9.30 -1.83 24.91
C PHE A 386 -8.72 -1.86 23.51
N PHE A 387 -9.55 -2.25 22.56
CA PHE A 387 -9.19 -2.29 21.15
C PHE A 387 -10.16 -1.45 20.34
N ASN A 388 -9.61 -0.56 19.53
CA ASN A 388 -10.36 0.08 18.46
C ASN A 388 -10.14 -0.73 17.17
N VAL A 389 -11.22 -1.12 16.51
CA VAL A 389 -11.17 -1.71 15.17
C VAL A 389 -11.48 -0.61 14.17
N TRP A 390 -10.46 -0.14 13.49
CA TRP A 390 -10.57 0.87 12.45
C TRP A 390 -10.59 0.21 11.08
N LYS A 391 -11.54 0.58 10.23
CA LYS A 391 -11.78 -0.06 8.94
C LYS A 391 -12.27 0.94 7.89
N PRO A 392 -11.68 0.96 6.67
CA PRO A 392 -12.30 1.64 5.54
C PRO A 392 -13.64 1.00 5.17
N ILE A 393 -14.61 1.81 4.79
CA ILE A 393 -15.91 1.33 4.32
C ILE A 393 -16.17 1.89 2.92
N ASN A 394 -16.91 1.15 2.10
CA ASN A 394 -17.36 1.49 0.74
C ASN A 394 -16.27 1.70 -0.34
N ARG A 395 -15.11 2.25 0.01
CA ARG A 395 -14.06 2.66 -0.93
C ARG A 395 -12.66 2.51 -0.34
N VAL A 396 -11.67 2.53 -1.23
CA VAL A 396 -10.25 2.60 -0.87
C VAL A 396 -9.95 3.95 -0.22
N VAL A 397 -9.03 3.95 0.75
CA VAL A 397 -8.56 5.17 1.42
C VAL A 397 -7.59 5.91 0.50
N GLU A 398 -7.99 7.09 0.03
CA GLU A 398 -7.18 7.89 -0.90
C GLU A 398 -6.71 9.23 -0.35
N GLU A 399 -7.41 9.74 0.67
CA GLU A 399 -6.99 10.90 1.44
C GLU A 399 -7.15 10.65 2.94
N ARG A 400 -6.42 11.45 3.73
CA ARG A 400 -6.45 11.46 5.18
C ARG A 400 -6.36 10.06 5.82
N PRO A 401 -5.35 9.21 5.49
CA PRO A 401 -5.19 7.89 6.09
C PRO A 401 -4.93 7.95 7.60
N LEU A 402 -4.96 6.78 8.26
CA LEU A 402 -4.64 6.66 9.69
C LEU A 402 -3.17 6.30 9.86
N ALA A 403 -2.46 7.03 10.72
CA ALA A 403 -1.11 6.72 11.15
C ALA A 403 -1.08 6.28 12.62
N MET A 404 -0.19 5.35 12.93
CA MET A 404 0.04 4.81 14.27
C MET A 404 1.51 4.98 14.67
N CYS A 405 1.74 5.47 15.88
CA CYS A 405 3.05 5.57 16.47
C CYS A 405 3.42 4.22 17.08
N ASP A 406 4.54 3.66 16.64
CA ASP A 406 5.09 2.42 17.18
C ASP A 406 5.44 2.59 18.66
N VAL A 407 4.78 1.82 19.52
CA VAL A 407 4.98 1.90 20.98
C VAL A 407 6.43 1.60 21.38
N THR A 408 7.17 0.82 20.58
CA THR A 408 8.61 0.57 20.86
C THR A 408 9.49 1.82 20.68
N SER A 409 8.94 2.89 20.11
CA SER A 409 9.61 4.17 19.89
C SER A 409 8.99 5.34 20.65
N ALA A 410 7.91 5.09 21.42
CA ALA A 410 7.14 6.09 22.15
C ALA A 410 7.07 5.71 23.64
N PRO A 411 8.06 6.09 24.45
CA PRO A 411 8.03 5.84 25.89
C PRO A 411 6.80 6.47 26.55
N GLN A 412 6.35 5.89 27.67
CA GLN A 412 5.16 6.35 28.40
C GLN A 412 5.24 7.84 28.79
N ASP A 413 6.43 8.36 29.06
CA ASP A 413 6.67 9.76 29.43
C ASP A 413 6.33 10.75 28.30
N ASP A 414 6.19 10.27 27.07
CA ASP A 414 5.75 11.10 25.95
C ASP A 414 4.24 11.35 25.98
N PHE A 415 3.47 10.54 26.72
CA PHE A 415 2.02 10.67 26.87
C PHE A 415 1.65 11.48 28.12
N PHE A 416 0.74 12.44 27.98
CA PHE A 416 0.20 13.22 29.09
C PHE A 416 -1.28 13.55 28.89
N LYS A 417 -1.97 13.89 29.98
CA LYS A 417 -3.43 13.95 30.02
C LYS A 417 -3.97 15.14 29.24
N LEU A 418 -4.97 14.86 28.40
CA LEU A 418 -5.91 15.81 27.86
C LEU A 418 -7.23 15.65 28.61
N HIS A 419 -7.68 16.72 29.27
CA HIS A 419 -8.96 16.74 29.98
C HIS A 419 -10.10 17.15 29.04
N LEU A 420 -11.02 16.22 28.79
CA LEU A 420 -12.18 16.44 27.96
C LEU A 420 -13.35 16.93 28.82
N ARG A 421 -13.93 18.08 28.47
CA ARG A 421 -15.02 18.72 29.22
C ARG A 421 -16.31 18.66 28.43
N TYR A 422 -17.24 17.82 28.89
CA TYR A 422 -18.62 17.76 28.39
C TYR A 422 -19.55 18.46 29.38
N ARG A 423 -20.78 18.82 28.95
CA ARG A 423 -21.75 19.51 29.81
C ARG A 423 -22.12 18.72 31.06
N ASP A 424 -22.11 17.40 30.95
CA ASP A 424 -22.63 16.43 31.91
C ASP A 424 -21.54 15.54 32.53
N ARG A 425 -20.32 15.54 31.96
CA ARG A 425 -19.22 14.69 32.43
C ARG A 425 -17.84 15.22 32.05
N ASN A 426 -16.83 14.73 32.76
CA ASN A 426 -15.43 14.88 32.38
C ASN A 426 -14.91 13.55 31.79
N GLY A 427 -14.00 13.65 30.82
CA GLY A 427 -13.25 12.52 30.26
C GLY A 427 -11.75 12.83 30.25
N GLU A 428 -10.95 11.80 29.99
CA GLU A 428 -9.50 11.95 29.85
C GLU A 428 -8.99 11.05 28.73
N ASN A 429 -8.20 11.64 27.85
CA ASN A 429 -7.42 10.97 26.82
C ASN A 429 -5.93 11.27 27.06
N TYR A 430 -5.04 10.56 26.39
CA TYR A 430 -3.66 11.01 26.25
C TYR A 430 -3.48 11.84 24.98
N VAL A 431 -2.66 12.88 25.08
CA VAL A 431 -1.97 13.53 23.96
C VAL A 431 -0.47 13.25 24.10
N MET A 432 0.28 13.47 23.03
CA MET A 432 1.72 13.21 23.02
C MET A 432 2.52 14.49 22.83
N ARG A 433 3.67 14.57 23.51
CA ARG A 433 4.73 15.53 23.18
C ARG A 433 5.47 15.04 21.94
N TYR A 434 6.10 15.95 21.20
CA TYR A 434 6.94 15.53 20.08
C TYR A 434 8.25 14.86 20.55
N SER A 435 8.66 13.82 19.83
CA SER A 435 9.98 13.21 19.93
C SER A 435 10.45 12.78 18.54
N ALA A 436 11.71 13.08 18.21
CA ALA A 436 12.33 12.66 16.96
C ALA A 436 12.54 11.13 16.87
N GLN A 437 12.37 10.41 17.99
CA GLN A 437 12.48 8.96 18.03
C GLN A 437 11.21 8.27 17.54
N HIS A 438 10.07 8.96 17.55
CA HIS A 438 8.78 8.39 17.16
C HIS A 438 8.82 7.82 15.73
N LYS A 439 8.50 6.54 15.61
CA LYS A 439 8.33 5.85 14.33
C LYS A 439 6.85 5.76 14.01
N TRP A 440 6.46 6.44 12.95
CA TRP A 440 5.07 6.46 12.48
C TRP A 440 4.89 5.53 11.29
N TRP A 441 3.82 4.75 11.36
CA TRP A 441 3.44 3.78 10.35
C TRP A 441 2.05 4.10 9.83
N TYR A 442 1.86 3.97 8.53
CA TYR A 442 0.56 3.99 7.90
C TYR A 442 0.46 2.93 6.81
N PHE A 443 -0.75 2.71 6.33
CA PHE A 443 -1.05 1.72 5.31
C PHE A 443 -1.78 2.45 4.16
N PRO A 444 -1.05 2.97 3.17
CA PRO A 444 -1.63 3.70 2.05
C PRO A 444 -2.60 2.82 1.26
N LYS A 445 -3.64 3.41 0.67
CA LYS A 445 -4.63 2.71 -0.18
C LYS A 445 -5.26 1.47 0.48
N MET A 446 -5.45 1.49 1.82
CA MET A 446 -6.21 0.44 2.51
C MET A 446 -7.61 0.26 1.90
N THR A 447 -8.00 -1.01 1.73
CA THR A 447 -9.29 -1.38 1.13
C THR A 447 -10.34 -1.69 2.20
N PRO A 448 -11.63 -1.72 1.83
CA PRO A 448 -12.70 -2.20 2.71
C PRO A 448 -12.62 -3.67 3.10
N ASP A 449 -11.62 -4.43 2.66
CA ASP A 449 -11.38 -5.82 3.09
C ASP A 449 -10.39 -5.92 4.25
N GLN A 450 -9.82 -4.80 4.68
CA GLN A 450 -8.78 -4.75 5.71
C GLN A 450 -9.27 -4.01 6.95
N ALA A 451 -8.61 -4.24 8.09
CA ALA A 451 -8.86 -3.52 9.33
C ALA A 451 -7.56 -3.35 10.14
N ILE A 452 -7.45 -2.22 10.85
CA ILE A 452 -6.41 -1.96 11.84
C ILE A 452 -7.02 -2.19 13.22
N VAL A 453 -6.34 -2.98 14.05
CA VAL A 453 -6.65 -3.11 15.47
C VAL A 453 -5.65 -2.27 16.24
N LEU A 454 -6.15 -1.23 16.93
CA LEU A 454 -5.37 -0.34 17.79
C LEU A 454 -5.60 -0.71 19.25
N LYS A 455 -4.53 -0.88 20.02
CA LYS A 455 -4.63 -1.08 21.47
C LYS A 455 -4.55 0.27 22.19
N THR A 456 -5.71 0.75 22.64
CA THR A 456 -5.85 2.07 23.25
C THR A 456 -5.78 2.04 24.78
N TYR A 457 -5.87 0.85 25.39
CA TYR A 457 -5.63 0.64 26.82
C TYR A 457 -5.21 -0.81 27.10
N GLU A 458 -4.35 -1.01 28.11
CA GLU A 458 -4.01 -2.32 28.69
C GLU A 458 -3.75 -2.19 30.18
N SER A 459 -4.42 -3.05 30.95
CA SER A 459 -4.29 -3.14 32.39
C SER A 459 -2.94 -3.67 32.85
N GLU A 460 -2.36 -4.61 32.11
CA GLU A 460 -1.08 -5.24 32.47
C GLU A 460 0.10 -4.29 32.23
N THR A 461 1.13 -4.42 33.08
CA THR A 461 2.34 -3.59 33.07
C THR A 461 3.62 -4.39 32.82
N ASP A 462 3.48 -5.59 32.27
CA ASP A 462 4.55 -6.57 32.06
C ASP A 462 5.41 -6.34 30.79
N GLY A 463 5.45 -5.09 30.30
CA GLY A 463 6.25 -4.67 29.16
C GLY A 463 5.53 -4.76 27.80
N ARG A 464 4.31 -5.32 27.73
CA ARG A 464 3.49 -5.22 26.51
C ARG A 464 3.06 -3.78 26.24
N ALA A 465 2.80 -3.46 24.98
CA ALA A 465 2.26 -2.18 24.58
C ALA A 465 0.91 -1.91 25.26
N ARG A 466 0.72 -0.67 25.75
CA ARG A 466 -0.47 -0.27 26.52
C ARG A 466 -1.31 0.82 25.88
N PHE A 467 -0.67 1.80 25.27
CA PHE A 467 -1.31 2.97 24.67
C PHE A 467 -0.66 3.24 23.32
N VAL A 468 -1.44 3.18 22.24
CA VAL A 468 -0.96 3.51 20.91
C VAL A 468 -1.37 4.93 20.52
N GLY A 469 -0.36 5.78 20.30
CA GLY A 469 -0.57 7.09 19.70
C GLY A 469 -1.03 6.93 18.25
N HIS A 470 -2.06 7.65 17.84
CA HIS A 470 -2.56 7.60 16.48
C HIS A 470 -3.17 8.94 16.05
N THR A 471 -3.24 9.14 14.73
CA THR A 471 -3.82 10.35 14.15
C THR A 471 -4.19 10.14 12.68
N ALA A 472 -5.17 10.89 12.17
CA ALA A 472 -5.29 11.07 10.74
C ALA A 472 -4.32 12.17 10.28
N PHE A 473 -3.81 12.08 9.05
CA PHE A 473 -2.86 13.07 8.54
C PHE A 473 -3.08 13.36 7.05
N GLU A 474 -2.68 14.54 6.60
CA GLU A 474 -2.73 14.89 5.18
C GLU A 474 -1.57 14.19 4.45
N ASP A 475 -1.91 13.18 3.65
CA ASP A 475 -0.93 12.46 2.85
C ASP A 475 -0.55 13.33 1.63
N PRO A 476 0.72 13.76 1.50
CA PRO A 476 1.15 14.63 0.40
C PRO A 476 1.08 13.94 -0.97
N THR A 477 0.87 12.62 -1.01
CA THR A 477 0.71 11.84 -2.24
C THR A 477 -0.74 11.71 -2.70
N SER A 478 -1.70 12.16 -1.89
CA SER A 478 -3.11 12.21 -2.28
C SER A 478 -3.31 13.12 -3.49
N LEU A 479 -4.09 12.66 -4.47
CA LEU A 479 -4.49 13.48 -5.61
C LEU A 479 -5.35 14.65 -5.13
N PRO A 480 -5.29 15.83 -5.78
CA PRO A 480 -6.07 17.00 -5.38
C PRO A 480 -7.59 16.77 -5.34
N ASP A 481 -8.09 15.83 -6.12
CA ASP A 481 -9.50 15.44 -6.22
C ASP A 481 -9.80 14.07 -5.57
N ALA A 482 -8.87 13.55 -4.75
CA ALA A 482 -9.04 12.28 -4.07
C ALA A 482 -10.36 12.27 -3.25
N PRO A 483 -11.15 11.18 -3.33
CA PRO A 483 -12.41 11.12 -2.61
C PRO A 483 -12.16 11.02 -1.11
N MET A 484 -12.93 11.80 -0.33
CA MET A 484 -12.86 11.73 1.12
C MET A 484 -13.02 10.32 1.65
N ARG A 485 -12.11 9.94 2.54
CA ARG A 485 -12.13 8.64 3.21
C ARG A 485 -13.46 8.42 3.90
N GLU A 486 -14.02 7.24 3.66
CA GLU A 486 -15.10 6.69 4.45
C GLU A 486 -14.55 5.57 5.34
N SER A 487 -14.76 5.67 6.65
CA SER A 487 -14.24 4.69 7.60
C SER A 487 -15.15 4.53 8.81
N ILE A 488 -15.11 3.36 9.44
CA ILE A 488 -15.70 3.09 10.74
C ILE A 488 -14.62 2.78 11.77
N GLU A 489 -14.82 3.25 12.99
CA GLU A 489 -14.02 2.95 14.16
C GLU A 489 -14.95 2.35 15.22
N ILE A 490 -14.72 1.09 15.59
CA ILE A 490 -15.51 0.36 16.59
C ILE A 490 -14.70 0.30 17.87
N ARG A 491 -15.22 0.81 18.99
CA ARG A 491 -14.52 0.77 20.27
C ARG A 491 -14.99 -0.39 21.12
N THR A 492 -14.02 -1.16 21.62
CA THR A 492 -14.28 -2.41 22.30
C THR A 492 -13.47 -2.56 23.58
N ILE A 493 -13.99 -3.37 24.50
CA ILE A 493 -13.30 -3.83 25.70
C ILE A 493 -13.19 -5.34 25.63
N ALA A 494 -11.97 -5.86 25.73
CA ALA A 494 -11.64 -7.27 25.75
C ALA A 494 -11.24 -7.71 27.16
N PHE A 495 -11.81 -8.82 27.62
CA PHE A 495 -11.55 -9.46 28.91
C PHE A 495 -10.98 -10.86 28.70
N PHE A 496 -9.94 -11.23 29.45
CA PHE A 496 -9.14 -12.46 29.25
C PHE A 496 -9.26 -13.46 30.40
#